data_AF-A0A7C1JN60-F1
#
_entry.id   AF-A0A7C1JN60-F1
#
_cell.length_a   1.000
_cell.length_b   1.000
_cell.length_c   1.000
_cell.angle_alpha   90.00
_cell.angle_beta   90.00
_cell.angle_gamma   90.00
#
_symmetry.space_group_name_H-M   'P 1'
#
loop_
_entity.id
_entity.type
_entity.pdbx_description
1 polymer ?
#
loop_
_entity_poly.entity_id
_entity_poly.type
_entity_poly.pdbx_seq_one_letter_code
_entity_poly.pdbx_strand_id
1 'polypeptide(L)'
;MIPKRCKRLIEVDFPIAQVSRHAVREKSVRHGHPSTLHIWWARRPLAACRAVLMGLLLPDPADPACPEEFKARARELLGEVRGRPGQRDLDLRKALLQFIGNFANWDLSANPQFLRVARELIRAAHPEETPLIVDPFAGGGSIPLEALRLGCEAFASELNPVACLILKVLLEDIPRHGPALAE
;
A
#
# COMPACT_ATOMS: atom_id res chain seq x y z
N MET A 1 7.94 15.27 9.33
CA MET A 1 7.46 15.10 7.92
C MET A 1 8.64 14.84 6.97
N ILE A 2 8.44 14.09 5.86
CA ILE A 2 9.51 13.89 4.85
C ILE A 2 9.81 15.23 4.14
N PRO A 3 11.07 15.69 4.10
CA PRO A 3 11.41 16.94 3.42
C PRO A 3 11.05 16.91 1.94
N LYS A 4 10.55 18.02 1.38
CA LYS A 4 10.15 18.11 -0.05
C LYS A 4 11.25 17.71 -1.03
N ARG A 5 12.52 17.91 -0.66
CA ARG A 5 13.69 17.58 -1.49
C ARG A 5 14.13 16.12 -1.36
N CYS A 6 13.64 15.39 -0.36
CA CYS A 6 13.97 13.99 -0.16
C CYS A 6 13.21 13.16 -1.18
N LYS A 7 13.93 12.39 -1.99
CA LYS A 7 13.31 11.47 -2.95
C LYS A 7 12.46 10.42 -2.24
N ARG A 8 11.41 9.99 -2.93
CA ARG A 8 10.61 8.82 -2.59
C ARG A 8 11.26 7.57 -3.16
N LEU A 9 10.98 6.42 -2.57
CA LEU A 9 11.50 5.15 -3.07
C LEU A 9 11.20 4.94 -4.56
N ILE A 10 9.95 5.23 -4.98
CA ILE A 10 9.52 5.03 -6.36
C ILE A 10 10.26 5.91 -7.38
N GLU A 11 10.85 7.03 -6.94
CA GLU A 11 11.65 7.91 -7.82
C GLU A 11 13.05 7.37 -8.08
N VAL A 12 13.52 6.41 -7.28
CA VAL A 12 14.87 5.84 -7.40
C VAL A 12 14.86 4.40 -7.89
N ASP A 13 13.90 3.58 -7.44
CA ASP A 13 13.78 2.17 -7.84
C ASP A 13 12.38 1.64 -7.48
N PHE A 14 11.97 0.53 -8.11
CA PHE A 14 10.69 -0.12 -7.84
C PHE A 14 10.80 -1.63 -8.10
N PRO A 15 10.24 -2.51 -7.23
CA PRO A 15 10.31 -3.97 -7.39
C PRO A 15 9.37 -4.49 -8.50
N ILE A 16 9.48 -3.95 -9.71
CA ILE A 16 8.53 -4.08 -10.82
C ILE A 16 8.29 -5.54 -11.20
N ALA A 17 9.34 -6.37 -11.27
CA ALA A 17 9.22 -7.76 -11.66
C ALA A 17 8.41 -8.59 -10.66
N GLN A 18 8.58 -8.33 -9.37
CA GLN A 18 7.82 -9.04 -8.33
C GLN A 18 6.37 -8.55 -8.26
N VAL A 19 6.16 -7.23 -8.28
CA VAL A 19 4.83 -6.62 -8.28
C VAL A 19 4.03 -7.09 -9.50
N SER A 20 4.65 -7.12 -10.69
CA SER A 20 4.01 -7.59 -11.92
C SER A 20 3.57 -9.05 -11.83
N ARG A 21 4.40 -9.94 -11.26
CA ARG A 21 4.03 -11.34 -11.05
C ARG A 21 2.79 -11.47 -10.15
N HIS A 22 2.71 -10.71 -9.06
CA HIS A 22 1.55 -10.70 -8.18
C HIS A 22 0.31 -10.10 -8.87
N ALA A 23 0.47 -9.01 -9.61
CA ALA A 23 -0.62 -8.37 -10.37
C ALA A 23 -1.19 -9.28 -11.47
N VAL A 24 -0.36 -10.08 -12.15
CA VAL A 24 -0.83 -11.07 -13.13
C VAL A 24 -1.59 -12.20 -12.45
N ARG A 25 -1.08 -12.71 -11.32
CA ARG A 25 -1.76 -13.76 -10.53
C ARG A 25 -3.12 -13.30 -10.01
N GLU A 26 -3.25 -12.03 -9.63
CA GLU A 26 -4.53 -11.46 -9.16
C GLU A 26 -5.65 -11.61 -10.19
N LYS A 27 -5.34 -11.49 -11.50
CA LYS A 27 -6.32 -11.60 -12.59
C LYS A 27 -6.95 -12.99 -12.71
N SER A 28 -6.30 -14.03 -12.20
CA SER A 28 -6.84 -15.40 -12.24
C SER A 28 -7.61 -15.79 -10.98
N VAL A 29 -7.69 -14.90 -9.97
CA VAL A 29 -8.48 -15.16 -8.76
C VAL A 29 -9.97 -15.14 -9.08
N ARG A 30 -10.68 -16.21 -8.69
CA ARG A 30 -12.11 -16.41 -8.99
C ARG A 30 -13.02 -16.36 -7.75
N HIS A 31 -12.45 -16.25 -6.56
CA HIS A 31 -13.20 -16.21 -5.31
C HIS A 31 -12.50 -15.37 -4.26
N GLY A 32 -13.27 -14.72 -3.38
CA GLY A 32 -12.73 -13.99 -2.22
C GLY A 32 -11.92 -12.74 -2.54
N HIS A 33 -12.02 -12.18 -3.74
CA HIS A 33 -11.31 -10.97 -4.16
C HIS A 33 -12.30 -9.88 -4.58
N PRO A 34 -12.08 -8.58 -4.27
CA PRO A 34 -13.03 -7.52 -4.62
C PRO A 34 -13.43 -7.45 -6.10
N SER A 35 -12.55 -7.89 -7.00
CA SER A 35 -12.87 -7.96 -8.44
C SER A 35 -13.95 -8.97 -8.80
N THR A 36 -14.24 -9.95 -7.93
CA THR A 36 -15.27 -10.96 -8.15
C THR A 36 -16.66 -10.49 -7.71
N LEU A 37 -16.77 -9.36 -7.00
CA LEU A 37 -18.06 -8.74 -6.66
C LEU A 37 -18.73 -8.13 -7.88
N HIS A 38 -17.97 -7.37 -8.68
CA HIS A 38 -18.43 -6.78 -9.93
C HIS A 38 -17.24 -6.53 -10.85
N ILE A 39 -17.35 -6.86 -12.13
CA ILE A 39 -16.31 -6.61 -13.11
C ILE A 39 -16.31 -5.13 -13.49
N TRP A 40 -15.22 -4.42 -13.19
CA TRP A 40 -15.00 -3.04 -13.63
C TRP A 40 -13.89 -3.00 -14.68
N TRP A 41 -14.17 -2.42 -15.86
CA TRP A 41 -13.28 -2.47 -17.03
C TRP A 41 -11.90 -1.85 -16.81
N ALA A 42 -11.76 -0.93 -15.85
CA ALA A 42 -10.50 -0.25 -15.55
C ALA A 42 -9.96 -0.57 -14.14
N ARG A 43 -10.32 -1.72 -13.54
CA ARG A 43 -9.83 -2.06 -12.20
C ARG A 43 -8.32 -2.32 -12.22
N ARG A 44 -7.57 -1.52 -11.45
CA ARG A 44 -6.12 -1.66 -11.27
C ARG A 44 -5.84 -2.82 -10.31
N PRO A 45 -4.79 -3.64 -10.54
CA PRO A 45 -4.43 -4.71 -9.60
C PRO A 45 -4.10 -4.14 -8.21
N LEU A 46 -4.69 -4.71 -7.17
CA LEU A 46 -4.44 -4.32 -5.77
C LEU A 46 -2.97 -4.46 -5.41
N ALA A 47 -2.31 -5.52 -5.90
CA ALA A 47 -0.88 -5.72 -5.75
C ALA A 47 -0.05 -4.51 -6.23
N ALA A 48 -0.43 -3.94 -7.38
CA ALA A 48 0.24 -2.78 -7.96
C ALA A 48 -0.09 -1.50 -7.18
N CYS A 49 -1.37 -1.26 -6.88
CA CYS A 49 -1.80 -0.08 -6.11
C CYS A 49 -1.09 0.00 -4.75
N ARG A 50 -1.04 -1.10 -4.00
CA ARG A 50 -0.34 -1.17 -2.71
C ARG A 50 1.14 -0.83 -2.83
N ALA A 51 1.82 -1.45 -3.78
CA ALA A 51 3.25 -1.26 -3.96
C ALA A 51 3.58 0.18 -4.36
N VAL A 52 2.78 0.77 -5.27
CA VAL A 52 2.91 2.18 -5.68
C VAL A 52 2.68 3.12 -4.50
N LEU A 53 1.63 2.91 -3.71
CA LEU A 53 1.36 3.74 -2.52
C LEU A 53 2.51 3.69 -1.53
N MET A 54 3.04 2.51 -1.22
CA MET A 54 4.22 2.40 -0.36
C MET A 54 5.45 3.09 -0.96
N GLY A 55 5.68 2.93 -2.27
CA GLY A 55 6.81 3.58 -2.95
C GLY A 55 6.71 5.10 -2.97
N LEU A 56 5.50 5.66 -3.02
CA LEU A 56 5.21 7.09 -2.96
C LEU A 56 5.33 7.65 -1.54
N LEU A 57 4.84 6.91 -0.55
CA LEU A 57 4.74 7.39 0.83
C LEU A 57 6.05 7.25 1.61
N LEU A 58 6.94 6.37 1.21
CA LEU A 58 8.21 6.14 1.91
C LEU A 58 9.36 6.93 1.28
N PRO A 59 10.19 7.61 2.10
CA PRO A 59 11.40 8.26 1.59
C PRO A 59 12.45 7.22 1.21
N ASP A 60 13.31 7.57 0.26
CA ASP A 60 14.50 6.80 -0.02
C ASP A 60 15.54 6.97 1.10
N PRO A 61 15.93 5.91 1.83
CA PRO A 61 16.89 6.02 2.93
C PRO A 61 18.29 6.42 2.48
N ALA A 62 18.65 6.24 1.22
CA ALA A 62 19.96 6.65 0.70
C ALA A 62 19.98 8.07 0.12
N ASP A 63 18.86 8.80 0.20
CA ASP A 63 18.84 10.23 -0.05
C ASP A 63 19.42 11.00 1.17
N PRO A 64 20.34 11.96 0.98
CA PRO A 64 20.91 12.75 2.08
C PRO A 64 19.87 13.54 2.88
N ALA A 65 18.70 13.82 2.31
CA ALA A 65 17.61 14.52 2.99
C ALA A 65 16.64 13.58 3.72
N CYS A 66 16.89 12.26 3.73
CA CYS A 66 16.06 11.31 4.43
C CYS A 66 16.23 11.45 5.96
N PRO A 67 15.14 11.57 6.75
CA PRO A 67 15.23 11.69 8.21
C PRO A 67 15.89 10.48 8.87
N GLU A 68 16.87 10.71 9.73
CA GLU A 68 17.58 9.63 10.46
C GLU A 68 16.63 8.84 11.38
N GLU A 69 15.64 9.50 11.98
CA GLU A 69 14.61 8.87 12.82
C GLU A 69 13.81 7.82 12.02
N PHE A 70 13.43 8.15 10.78
CA PHE A 70 12.77 7.20 9.88
C PHE A 70 13.68 6.02 9.60
N LYS A 71 14.97 6.25 9.28
CA LYS A 71 15.91 5.17 8.97
C LYS A 71 16.10 4.23 10.16
N ALA A 72 16.21 4.76 11.38
CA ALA A 72 16.32 3.97 12.60
C ALA A 72 15.08 3.10 12.81
N ARG A 73 13.89 3.70 12.74
CA ARG A 73 12.61 3.00 12.92
C ARG A 73 12.35 1.97 11.82
N ALA A 74 12.69 2.27 10.57
CA ALA A 74 12.54 1.34 9.45
C ALA A 74 13.43 0.10 9.61
N ARG A 75 14.67 0.24 10.11
CA ARG A 75 15.55 -0.92 10.37
C ARG A 75 14.97 -1.85 11.44
N GLU A 76 14.40 -1.28 12.49
CA GLU A 76 13.74 -2.04 13.56
C GLU A 76 12.53 -2.82 13.01
N LEU A 77 11.60 -2.13 12.35
CA LEU A 77 10.36 -2.70 11.82
C LEU A 77 10.61 -3.80 10.79
N LEU A 78 11.55 -3.59 9.86
CA LEU A 78 11.90 -4.61 8.86
C LEU A 78 12.55 -5.85 9.50
N GLY A 79 13.19 -5.67 10.66
CA GLY A 79 13.73 -6.76 11.48
C GLY A 79 12.68 -7.80 11.85
N GLU A 80 11.42 -7.39 12.02
CA GLU A 80 10.34 -8.27 12.45
C GLU A 80 9.90 -9.28 11.39
N VAL A 81 9.94 -8.90 10.11
CA VAL A 81 9.36 -9.68 9.00
C VAL A 81 10.39 -10.39 8.14
N ARG A 82 11.64 -9.92 8.13
CA ARG A 82 12.68 -10.41 7.21
C ARG A 82 14.07 -10.51 7.86
N GLY A 83 14.26 -9.97 9.06
CA GLY A 83 15.58 -9.80 9.67
C GLY A 83 16.17 -8.41 9.42
N ARG A 84 17.10 -7.99 10.30
CA ARG A 84 17.58 -6.60 10.35
C ARG A 84 18.33 -6.22 9.08
N PRO A 85 18.00 -5.09 8.43
CA PRO A 85 18.79 -4.55 7.33
C PRO A 85 20.24 -4.27 7.74
N GLY A 86 21.14 -4.24 6.76
CA GLY A 86 22.53 -3.84 6.97
C GLY A 86 22.67 -2.40 7.49
N GLN A 87 23.89 -2.05 7.94
CA GLN A 87 24.15 -0.73 8.51
C GLN A 87 24.05 0.40 7.47
N ARG A 88 24.39 0.13 6.20
CA ARG A 88 24.40 1.16 5.15
C ARG A 88 22.99 1.49 4.67
N ASP A 89 22.77 2.74 4.29
CA ASP A 89 21.47 3.21 3.79
C ASP A 89 21.03 2.51 2.50
N LEU A 90 21.98 2.08 1.66
CA LEU A 90 21.69 1.25 0.48
C LEU A 90 21.15 -0.14 0.86
N ASP A 91 21.58 -0.70 1.98
CA ASP A 91 21.07 -1.98 2.46
C ASP A 91 19.63 -1.81 2.96
N LEU A 92 19.33 -0.68 3.61
CA LEU A 92 17.97 -0.32 4.01
C LEU A 92 17.06 -0.06 2.80
N ARG A 93 17.53 0.63 1.75
CA ARG A 93 16.78 0.82 0.49
C ARG A 93 16.38 -0.53 -0.11
N LYS A 94 17.35 -1.43 -0.27
CA LYS A 94 17.11 -2.80 -0.75
C LYS A 94 16.14 -3.56 0.16
N ALA A 95 16.19 -3.30 1.46
CA ALA A 95 15.30 -3.93 2.41
C ALA A 95 13.84 -3.49 2.23
N LEU A 96 13.61 -2.18 2.11
CA LEU A 96 12.30 -1.59 1.83
C LEU A 96 11.74 -2.05 0.47
N LEU A 97 12.54 -2.06 -0.59
CA LEU A 97 12.09 -2.47 -1.92
C LEU A 97 11.62 -3.94 -1.95
N GLN A 98 12.36 -4.83 -1.30
CA GLN A 98 11.92 -6.23 -1.21
C GLN A 98 10.73 -6.38 -0.26
N PHE A 99 10.61 -5.57 0.80
CA PHE A 99 9.40 -5.56 1.62
C PHE A 99 8.18 -5.17 0.78
N ILE A 100 8.27 -4.10 -0.02
CA ILE A 100 7.22 -3.67 -0.95
C ILE A 100 6.88 -4.79 -1.94
N GLY A 101 7.90 -5.42 -2.53
CA GLY A 101 7.72 -6.55 -3.46
C GLY A 101 7.01 -7.74 -2.82
N ASN A 102 7.41 -8.14 -1.61
CA ASN A 102 6.78 -9.22 -0.86
C ASN A 102 5.35 -8.84 -0.46
N PHE A 103 5.15 -7.64 0.05
CA PHE A 103 3.86 -7.17 0.52
C PHE A 103 2.86 -6.93 -0.62
N ALA A 104 3.30 -6.83 -1.88
CA ALA A 104 2.41 -6.88 -3.04
C ALA A 104 1.65 -8.22 -3.17
N ASN A 105 2.12 -9.29 -2.51
CA ASN A 105 1.41 -10.56 -2.43
C ASN A 105 0.05 -10.39 -1.70
N TRP A 106 -1.02 -10.94 -2.26
CA TRP A 106 -2.36 -10.95 -1.66
C TRP A 106 -2.39 -11.61 -0.28
N ASP A 107 -1.73 -12.76 -0.10
CA ASP A 107 -1.80 -13.50 1.16
C ASP A 107 -1.10 -12.72 2.29
N LEU A 108 0.03 -12.08 1.99
CA LEU A 108 0.75 -11.23 2.94
C LEU A 108 0.02 -9.92 3.24
N SER A 109 -0.87 -9.49 2.35
CA SER A 109 -1.70 -8.30 2.55
C SER A 109 -2.76 -8.45 3.64
N ALA A 110 -3.09 -9.69 4.00
CA ALA A 110 -3.98 -10.02 5.10
C ALA A 110 -3.20 -10.48 6.35
N ASN A 111 -1.87 -10.66 6.25
CA ASN A 111 -1.05 -11.05 7.38
C ASN A 111 -0.93 -9.88 8.38
N PRO A 112 -1.34 -10.07 9.65
CA PRO A 112 -1.36 -8.99 10.64
C PRO A 112 0.00 -8.34 10.89
N GLN A 113 1.08 -9.12 10.81
CA GLN A 113 2.43 -8.62 11.04
C GLN A 113 2.91 -7.73 9.89
N PHE A 114 2.70 -8.15 8.65
CA PHE A 114 3.02 -7.34 7.48
C PHE A 114 2.19 -6.05 7.44
N LEU A 115 0.89 -6.14 7.75
CA LEU A 115 0.01 -4.98 7.86
C LEU A 115 0.49 -3.98 8.91
N ARG A 116 0.85 -4.47 10.10
CA ARG A 116 1.41 -3.63 11.16
C ARG A 116 2.69 -2.94 10.68
N VAL A 117 3.65 -3.69 10.15
CA VAL A 117 4.93 -3.13 9.67
C VAL A 117 4.70 -2.09 8.57
N ALA A 118 3.81 -2.35 7.61
CA ALA A 118 3.51 -1.38 6.54
C ALA A 118 2.92 -0.08 7.08
N ARG A 119 1.95 -0.17 8.00
CA ARG A 119 1.32 0.99 8.66
C ARG A 119 2.32 1.77 9.50
N GLU A 120 3.14 1.08 10.27
CA GLU A 120 4.17 1.69 11.12
C GLU A 120 5.28 2.36 10.30
N LEU A 121 5.66 1.79 9.14
CA LEU A 121 6.58 2.44 8.22
C LEU A 121 6.00 3.76 7.68
N ILE A 122 4.71 3.77 7.32
CA ILE A 122 4.04 5.00 6.87
C ILE A 122 3.94 6.02 7.99
N ARG A 123 3.56 5.62 9.21
CA ARG A 123 3.54 6.52 10.39
C ARG A 123 4.92 7.09 10.71
N ALA A 124 5.97 6.28 10.63
CA ALA A 124 7.35 6.75 10.83
C ALA A 124 7.77 7.76 9.77
N ALA A 125 7.26 7.62 8.54
CA ALA A 125 7.53 8.53 7.44
C ALA A 125 6.70 9.83 7.57
N HIS A 126 5.48 9.75 8.11
CA HIS A 126 4.53 10.85 8.28
C HIS A 126 4.10 10.97 9.75
N PRO A 127 4.97 11.45 10.66
CA PRO A 127 4.68 11.44 12.10
C PRO A 127 3.66 12.50 12.55
N GLU A 128 3.47 13.56 11.75
CA GLU A 128 2.62 14.70 12.11
C GLU A 128 1.17 14.53 11.64
N GLU A 129 0.95 13.79 10.56
CA GLU A 129 -0.37 13.64 9.94
C GLU A 129 -0.52 12.27 9.27
N THR A 130 -1.75 11.76 9.24
CA THR A 130 -2.07 10.57 8.45
C THR A 130 -2.21 11.00 6.99
N PRO A 131 -1.48 10.37 6.03
CA PRO A 131 -1.58 10.76 4.63
C PRO A 131 -3.00 10.57 4.09
N LEU A 132 -3.50 11.59 3.39
CA LEU A 132 -4.74 11.51 2.62
C LEU A 132 -4.46 11.14 1.17
N ILE A 133 -5.02 10.03 0.71
CA ILE A 133 -4.94 9.58 -0.68
C ILE A 133 -6.22 9.97 -1.41
N VAL A 134 -6.09 10.79 -2.45
CA VAL A 134 -7.21 11.26 -3.26
C VAL A 134 -7.19 10.55 -4.62
N ASP A 135 -8.28 9.85 -4.94
CA ASP A 135 -8.51 9.25 -6.25
C ASP A 135 -9.83 9.78 -6.86
N PRO A 136 -9.77 10.80 -7.74
CA PRO A 136 -10.97 11.40 -8.32
C PRO A 136 -11.61 10.56 -9.43
N PHE A 137 -10.98 9.45 -9.83
CA PHE A 137 -11.45 8.52 -10.86
C PHE A 137 -11.30 7.08 -10.36
N ALA A 138 -11.83 6.84 -9.16
CA ALA A 138 -11.54 5.64 -8.39
C ALA A 138 -12.09 4.36 -9.03
N GLY A 139 -13.12 4.48 -9.87
CA GLY A 139 -13.75 3.35 -10.56
C GLY A 139 -14.06 2.19 -9.60
N GLY A 140 -13.39 1.06 -9.81
CA GLY A 140 -13.56 -0.15 -9.01
C GLY A 140 -12.98 -0.12 -7.59
N GLY A 141 -12.35 0.98 -7.15
CA GLY A 141 -11.96 1.22 -5.76
C GLY A 141 -10.58 0.71 -5.33
N SER A 142 -9.70 0.35 -6.25
CA SER A 142 -8.42 -0.32 -5.92
C SER A 142 -7.45 0.56 -5.11
N ILE A 143 -7.25 1.82 -5.51
CA ILE A 143 -6.36 2.74 -4.78
C ILE A 143 -6.89 3.07 -3.39
N PRO A 144 -8.14 3.57 -3.24
CA PRO A 144 -8.64 3.92 -1.92
C PRO A 144 -8.72 2.70 -0.98
N LEU A 145 -9.04 1.49 -1.49
CA LEU A 145 -9.01 0.28 -0.69
C LEU A 145 -7.60 0.01 -0.12
N GLU A 146 -6.57 0.08 -0.96
CA GLU A 146 -5.21 -0.18 -0.51
C GLU A 146 -4.64 0.96 0.36
N ALA A 147 -5.10 2.19 0.16
CA ALA A 147 -4.80 3.30 1.07
C ALA A 147 -5.34 3.04 2.47
N LEU A 148 -6.62 2.66 2.61
CA LEU A 148 -7.21 2.29 3.88
C LEU A 148 -6.50 1.07 4.51
N ARG A 149 -6.13 0.07 3.69
CA ARG A 149 -5.36 -1.09 4.15
C ARG A 149 -4.04 -0.66 4.80
N LEU A 150 -3.34 0.29 4.18
CA LEU A 150 -2.08 0.89 4.64
C LEU A 150 -2.26 1.87 5.82
N GLY A 151 -3.48 2.09 6.30
CA GLY A 151 -3.77 2.99 7.42
C GLY A 151 -3.72 4.47 7.04
N CYS A 152 -3.82 4.78 5.75
CA CYS A 152 -3.99 6.14 5.25
C CYS A 152 -5.47 6.53 5.27
N GLU A 153 -5.76 7.82 5.20
CA GLU A 153 -7.08 8.30 4.84
C GLU A 153 -7.28 8.22 3.33
N ALA A 154 -8.52 8.05 2.88
CA ALA A 154 -8.83 7.94 1.46
C ALA A 154 -10.06 8.79 1.10
N PHE A 155 -9.94 9.55 0.02
CA PHE A 155 -11.06 10.20 -0.64
C PHE A 155 -11.19 9.65 -2.06
N ALA A 156 -12.34 9.06 -2.37
CA ALA A 156 -12.63 8.47 -3.67
C ALA A 156 -13.83 9.17 -4.28
N SER A 157 -13.72 9.56 -5.55
CA SER A 157 -14.83 10.13 -6.32
C SER A 157 -15.03 9.36 -7.62
N GLU A 158 -16.28 9.29 -8.07
CA GLU A 158 -16.65 8.70 -9.34
C GLU A 158 -18.00 9.28 -9.81
N LEU A 159 -18.18 9.39 -11.13
CA LEU A 159 -19.45 9.86 -11.71
C LEU A 159 -20.40 8.70 -11.97
N ASN A 160 -19.86 7.53 -12.30
CA ASN A 160 -20.68 6.38 -12.63
C ASN A 160 -21.38 5.83 -11.36
N PRO A 161 -22.72 5.73 -11.35
CA PRO A 161 -23.46 5.33 -10.16
C PRO A 161 -23.16 3.88 -9.72
N VAL A 162 -22.81 2.99 -10.65
CA VAL A 162 -22.41 1.61 -10.33
C VAL A 162 -21.07 1.59 -9.59
N ALA A 163 -20.11 2.39 -10.04
CA ALA A 163 -18.84 2.50 -9.34
C ALA A 163 -18.96 3.21 -7.99
N CYS A 164 -19.80 4.24 -7.88
CA CYS A 164 -20.12 4.84 -6.58
C CYS A 164 -20.67 3.80 -5.58
N LEU A 165 -21.58 2.93 -6.02
CA LEU A 165 -22.10 1.85 -5.19
C LEU A 165 -21.00 0.86 -4.79
N ILE A 166 -20.14 0.45 -5.73
CA ILE A 166 -18.99 -0.42 -5.46
C ILE A 166 -18.05 0.20 -4.42
N LEU A 167 -17.73 1.49 -4.57
CA LEU A 167 -16.88 2.22 -3.63
C LEU A 167 -17.50 2.25 -2.23
N LYS A 168 -18.78 2.60 -2.13
CA LYS A 168 -19.51 2.65 -0.86
C LYS A 168 -19.52 1.29 -0.16
N VAL A 169 -19.85 0.23 -0.88
CA VAL A 169 -19.87 -1.13 -0.31
C VAL A 169 -18.48 -1.57 0.12
N LEU A 170 -17.47 -1.36 -0.73
CA LEU A 170 -16.11 -1.86 -0.51
C LEU A 170 -15.36 -1.09 0.60
N LEU A 171 -15.54 0.23 0.65
CA LEU A 171 -14.76 1.13 1.51
C LEU A 171 -15.49 1.48 2.80
N GLU A 172 -16.82 1.43 2.83
CA GLU A 172 -17.63 1.79 4.00
C GLU A 172 -18.41 0.62 4.57
N ASP A 173 -19.29 -0.01 3.77
CA ASP A 173 -20.26 -0.96 4.32
C ASP A 173 -19.60 -2.26 4.80
N ILE A 174 -18.71 -2.86 3.99
CA ILE A 174 -17.99 -4.08 4.37
C ILE A 174 -17.11 -3.84 5.62
N PRO A 175 -16.29 -2.78 5.71
CA PRO A 175 -15.51 -2.52 6.92
C PRO A 175 -16.34 -2.21 8.17
N ARG A 176 -17.51 -1.56 8.04
CA ARG A 176 -18.37 -1.21 9.17
C ARG A 176 -19.20 -2.40 9.69
N HIS A 177 -19.75 -3.20 8.79
CA HIS A 177 -20.74 -4.22 9.13
C HIS A 177 -20.16 -5.64 9.10
N GLY A 178 -19.08 -5.87 8.36
CA GLY A 178 -18.44 -7.19 8.28
C GLY A 178 -19.43 -8.29 7.85
N PRO A 179 -19.40 -9.48 8.49
CA PRO A 179 -20.31 -10.58 8.15
C PRO A 179 -21.80 -10.25 8.25
N ALA A 180 -22.19 -9.32 9.14
CA ALA A 180 -23.60 -8.95 9.33
C ALA A 180 -24.20 -8.22 8.11
N LEU A 181 -23.38 -7.80 7.13
CA LEU A 181 -23.86 -7.21 5.88
C LEU A 181 -24.55 -8.24 4.97
N ALA A 182 -24.28 -9.52 5.16
CA ALA A 182 -24.84 -10.62 4.36
C ALA A 182 -26.14 -11.21 4.95
N GLU A 183 -26.53 -10.75 6.15
CA GLU A 183 -27.77 -11.12 6.85
C GLU A 183 -28.90 -10.13 6.51
#